data_AF-A0A1H8CC39-F1
#
_entry.id   AF-A0A1H8CC39-F1
#
_cell.length_a   1.000
_cell.length_b   1.000
_cell.length_c   1.000
_cell.angle_alpha   90.00
_cell.angle_beta   90.00
_cell.angle_gamma   90.00
#
_symmetry.space_group_name_H-M   'P 1'
#
loop_
_entity.id
_entity.type
_entity.pdbx_description
1 polymer ?
#
loop_
_entity_poly.entity_id
_entity_poly.type
_entity_poly.pdbx_seq_one_letter_code
_entity_poly.pdbx_strand_id
1 'polypeptide(L)'
;MPEPATGVFTLEDLRSMLRVDDADELTESTVDKEFEYLGYDSLAKYELISQLVRRHGIQISEETMVHLHTPRQAIDHINSLLAAASDNAVRS
;
A
#
# COMPACT_ATOMS: atom_id res chain seq x y z
N MET A 1 5.91 -9.84 19.23
CA MET A 1 6.19 -10.51 17.94
C MET A 1 4.86 -10.62 17.22
N PRO A 2 4.64 -10.05 16.04
CA PRO A 2 3.44 -10.36 15.28
C PRO A 2 3.69 -11.57 14.39
N GLU A 3 2.75 -12.52 14.47
CA GLU A 3 2.70 -13.80 13.76
C GLU A 3 2.38 -13.65 12.26
N PRO A 4 2.62 -14.66 11.41
CA PRO A 4 2.40 -14.55 9.97
C PRO A 4 0.99 -14.99 9.52
N ALA A 5 0.55 -14.36 8.42
CA ALA A 5 -0.35 -14.85 7.36
C ALA A 5 -1.88 -14.80 7.59
N THR A 6 -2.55 -14.08 6.68
CA THR A 6 -4.01 -13.88 6.47
C THR A 6 -4.61 -12.70 7.25
N GLY A 7 -4.41 -11.47 6.78
CA GLY A 7 -5.00 -10.29 7.40
C GLY A 7 -4.77 -9.03 6.56
N VAL A 8 -5.81 -8.19 6.55
CA VAL A 8 -5.91 -6.86 5.92
C VAL A 8 -4.57 -6.10 5.91
N PHE A 9 -4.18 -5.55 4.76
CA PHE A 9 -3.09 -4.61 4.61
C PHE A 9 -3.37 -3.34 5.43
N THR A 10 -2.44 -2.96 6.31
CA THR A 10 -2.63 -1.89 7.28
C THR A 10 -1.82 -0.63 6.95
N LEU A 11 -2.09 0.45 7.68
CA LEU A 11 -1.27 1.67 7.64
C LEU A 11 0.18 1.40 8.06
N GLU A 12 0.40 0.48 9.01
CA GLU A 12 1.76 0.12 9.43
C GLU A 12 2.52 -0.61 8.31
N ASP A 13 1.84 -1.48 7.58
CA ASP A 13 2.42 -2.14 6.39
C ASP A 13 2.80 -1.10 5.34
N LEU A 14 1.89 -0.17 5.04
CA LEU A 14 2.16 0.93 4.11
C LEU A 14 3.38 1.76 4.56
N ARG A 15 3.44 2.15 5.84
CA ARG A 15 4.56 2.91 6.42
C ARG A 15 5.87 2.14 6.33
N SER A 16 5.84 0.81 6.51
CA SER A 16 7.03 -0.03 6.40
C SER A 16 7.56 -0.10 4.96
N MET A 17 6.68 -0.04 3.96
CA MET A 17 7.02 -0.09 2.54
C MET A 17 7.46 1.27 1.99
N LEU A 18 6.85 2.36 2.47
CA LEU A 18 7.15 3.74 2.06
C LEU A 18 8.23 4.41 2.92
N ARG A 19 9.16 3.66 3.51
CA ARG A 19 10.19 4.26 4.38
C ARG A 19 11.03 5.29 3.61
N VAL A 20 10.80 6.58 3.89
CA VAL A 20 11.51 7.75 3.34
C VAL A 20 11.95 8.62 4.51
N ASP A 21 13.21 9.03 4.52
CA ASP A 21 13.82 9.72 5.67
C ASP A 21 13.25 11.13 5.93
N ASP A 22 12.74 11.81 4.88
CA ASP A 22 12.23 13.19 4.92
C ASP A 22 10.69 13.31 4.75
N ALA A 23 9.94 12.20 4.78
CA ALA A 23 8.49 12.22 4.64
C ALA A 23 7.77 12.42 5.98
N ASP A 24 6.58 13.04 5.95
CA ASP A 24 5.70 13.15 7.10
C ASP A 24 5.28 11.77 7.61
N GLU A 25 5.10 11.65 8.93
CA GLU A 25 4.63 10.39 9.51
C GLU A 25 3.20 10.06 9.06
N LEU A 26 3.04 8.85 8.51
CA LEU A 26 1.74 8.26 8.21
C LEU A 26 1.04 7.83 9.49
N THR A 27 -0.06 8.51 9.79
CA THR A 27 -0.93 8.30 10.96
C THR A 27 -2.39 8.35 10.51
N GLU A 28 -3.32 7.95 11.37
CA GLU A 28 -4.76 8.10 11.11
C GLU A 28 -5.19 9.54 10.82
N SER A 29 -4.41 10.53 11.25
CA SER A 29 -4.67 11.97 10.99
C SER A 29 -4.14 12.47 9.65
N THR A 30 -3.20 11.74 9.05
CA THR A 30 -2.53 12.10 7.79
C THR A 30 -2.90 11.16 6.64
N VAL A 31 -3.55 10.04 6.91
CA VAL A 31 -3.92 9.01 5.93
C VAL A 31 -4.85 9.51 4.81
N ASP A 32 -5.60 10.59 5.07
CA ASP A 32 -6.50 11.24 4.11
C ASP A 32 -5.84 12.40 3.34
N LYS A 33 -4.59 12.73 3.66
CA LYS A 33 -3.82 13.75 2.94
C LYS A 33 -3.17 13.14 1.70
N GLU A 34 -2.95 13.99 0.71
CA GLU A 34 -2.28 13.56 -0.51
C GLU A 34 -0.82 13.17 -0.24
N PHE A 35 -0.34 12.13 -0.94
CA PHE A 35 1.05 11.69 -0.86
C PHE A 35 2.05 12.84 -1.06
N GLU A 36 1.79 13.71 -2.03
CA GLU A 36 2.67 14.85 -2.33
C GLU A 36 2.74 15.85 -1.17
N TYR A 37 1.64 16.08 -0.46
CA TYR A 37 1.61 16.95 0.71
C TYR A 37 2.39 16.36 1.89
N LEU A 38 2.47 15.02 1.95
CA LEU A 38 3.18 14.28 2.98
C LEU A 38 4.66 14.04 2.64
N GLY A 39 5.15 14.58 1.52
CA GLY A 39 6.54 14.39 1.09
C GLY A 39 6.81 13.06 0.38
N TYR A 40 5.77 12.32 -0.01
CA TYR A 40 5.90 11.11 -0.82
C TYR A 40 5.85 11.47 -2.31
N ASP A 41 6.99 11.28 -2.98
CA ASP A 41 7.15 11.51 -4.40
C ASP A 41 6.77 10.27 -5.24
N SER A 42 7.01 10.37 -6.55
CA SER A 42 6.81 9.26 -7.48
C SER A 42 7.71 8.05 -7.19
N LEU A 43 8.93 8.26 -6.68
CA LEU A 43 9.86 7.17 -6.36
C LEU A 43 9.33 6.32 -5.22
N ALA A 44 8.77 6.95 -4.19
CA ALA A 44 8.10 6.27 -3.09
C ALA A 44 6.94 5.38 -3.60
N LYS A 45 6.15 5.90 -4.55
CA LYS A 45 5.05 5.13 -5.18
C LYS A 45 5.55 3.93 -5.98
N TYR A 46 6.66 4.05 -6.72
CA TYR A 46 7.26 2.92 -7.44
C TYR A 46 7.85 1.86 -6.51
N GLU A 47 8.47 2.27 -5.41
CA GLU A 47 8.97 1.35 -4.39
C GLU A 47 7.80 0.58 -3.75
N LEU A 48 6.68 1.25 -3.47
CA LEU A 48 5.46 0.60 -2.99
C LEU A 48 4.97 -0.48 -3.95
N ILE A 49 4.83 -0.18 -5.24
CA ILE A 49 4.45 -1.18 -6.26
C ILE A 49 5.43 -2.36 -6.24
N SER A 50 6.73 -2.07 -6.21
CA SER A 50 7.78 -3.10 -6.21
C SER A 50 7.72 -4.00 -4.97
N GLN A 51 7.46 -3.44 -3.80
CA GLN A 51 7.31 -4.17 -2.54
C GLN A 51 6.03 -5.03 -2.54
N LEU A 52 4.93 -4.52 -3.08
CA LEU A 52 3.66 -5.27 -3.18
C LEU A 52 3.81 -6.51 -4.07
N VAL A 53 4.48 -6.38 -5.22
CA VAL A 53 4.78 -7.53 -6.10
C VAL A 53 5.64 -8.55 -5.37
N ARG A 54 6.71 -8.12 -4.70
CA ARG A 54 7.66 -9.03 -4.02
C ARG A 54 7.07 -9.72 -2.80
N ARG A 55 6.27 -9.02 -2.00
CA ARG A 55 5.76 -9.51 -0.69
C ARG A 55 4.39 -10.16 -0.79
N HIS A 56 3.53 -9.68 -1.68
CA HIS A 56 2.13 -10.11 -1.79
C HIS A 56 1.79 -10.76 -3.13
N GLY A 57 2.69 -10.71 -4.13
CA GLY A 57 2.41 -11.26 -5.47
C GLY A 57 1.34 -10.49 -6.25
N ILE A 58 0.96 -9.29 -5.79
CA ILE A 58 -0.04 -8.45 -6.43
C ILE A 58 0.64 -7.48 -7.39
N GLN A 59 0.05 -7.33 -8.57
CA GLN A 59 0.48 -6.35 -9.56
C GLN A 59 -0.51 -5.17 -9.57
N ILE A 60 0.03 -3.96 -9.44
CA ILE A 60 -0.70 -2.71 -9.60
C ILE A 60 -0.04 -1.96 -10.74
N SER A 61 -0.85 -1.55 -11.73
CA SER A 61 -0.37 -0.73 -12.83
C SER A 61 0.01 0.67 -12.34
N GLU A 62 1.05 1.25 -12.92
CA GLU A 62 1.47 2.62 -12.60
C GLU A 62 0.33 3.63 -12.79
N GLU A 63 -0.47 3.48 -13.85
CA GLU A 63 -1.67 4.29 -14.11
C GLU A 63 -2.65 4.26 -12.92
N THR A 64 -2.92 3.07 -12.38
CA THR A 64 -3.77 2.93 -11.19
C THR A 64 -3.15 3.64 -9.99
N MET A 65 -1.85 3.47 -9.76
CA MET A 65 -1.15 4.13 -8.64
C MET A 65 -1.18 5.67 -8.74
N VAL A 66 -1.18 6.22 -9.96
CA VAL A 66 -1.31 7.68 -10.19
C VAL A 66 -2.69 8.19 -9.74
N HIS A 67 -3.74 7.37 -9.82
CA HIS A 67 -5.08 7.71 -9.35
C HIS A 67 -5.28 7.52 -7.83
N LEU A 68 -4.32 6.90 -7.15
CA LEU A 68 -4.32 6.74 -5.69
C LEU A 68 -3.58 7.90 -5.06
N HIS A 69 -4.32 8.99 -4.81
CA HIS A 69 -3.75 10.24 -4.33
C HIS A 69 -3.41 10.21 -2.85
N THR A 70 -4.11 9.38 -2.06
CA THR A 70 -3.97 9.33 -0.60
C THR A 70 -3.53 7.94 -0.10
N PRO A 71 -2.84 7.86 1.06
CA PRO A 71 -2.56 6.62 1.75
C PRO A 71 -3.80 5.74 1.97
N ARG A 72 -4.94 6.33 2.34
CA ARG A 72 -6.20 5.59 2.56
C ARG A 72 -6.67 4.89 1.29
N GLN A 73 -6.70 5.61 0.18
CA GLN A 73 -7.07 5.04 -1.12
C GLN A 73 -6.14 3.89 -1.52
N ALA A 74 -4.83 4.03 -1.29
CA ALA A 74 -3.87 2.97 -1.55
C ALA A 74 -4.14 1.72 -0.71
N ILE A 75 -4.34 1.88 0.60
CA ILE A 75 -4.67 0.78 1.52
C ILE A 75 -5.95 0.07 1.09
N ASP A 76 -7.01 0.83 0.82
CA ASP A 76 -8.31 0.27 0.42
C ASP A 76 -8.21 -0.51 -0.90
N HIS A 77 -7.48 0.03 -1.87
CA HIS A 77 -7.27 -0.63 -3.16
C HIS A 77 -6.45 -1.92 -3.02
N ILE A 78 -5.35 -1.88 -2.26
CA ILE A 78 -4.50 -3.06 -2.00
C ILE A 78 -5.30 -4.16 -1.29
N ASN A 79 -6.13 -3.78 -0.31
CA ASN A 79 -6.99 -4.71 0.40
C ASN A 79 -8.01 -5.38 -0.52
N SER A 80 -8.59 -4.64 -1.45
CA SER A 80 -9.49 -5.20 -2.47
C SER A 80 -8.78 -6.26 -3.33
N LEU A 81 -7.54 -5.99 -3.75
CA LEU A 81 -6.74 -6.93 -4.54
C LEU A 81 -6.35 -8.18 -3.74
N LEU A 82 -5.96 -8.03 -2.47
CA LEU A 82 -5.64 -9.15 -1.57
C LEU A 82 -6.86 -10.05 -1.32
N ALA A 83 -8.04 -9.45 -1.13
CA ALA A 83 -9.29 -10.18 -0.97
C ALA A 83 -9.61 -10.98 -2.25
N ALA A 84 -9.52 -10.34 -3.42
CA ALA A 84 -9.76 -11.00 -4.71
C ALA A 84 -8.77 -12.15 -4.99
N ALA A 85 -7.49 -11.98 -4.65
CA ALA A 85 -6.47 -13.01 -4.80
C ALA A 85 -6.72 -14.21 -3.85
N SER A 86 -7.14 -13.93 -2.61
CA SER A 86 -7.48 -14.97 -1.63
C SER A 86 -8.73 -15.76 -2.03
N ASP A 87 -9.77 -15.09 -2.53
CA ASP A 87 -11.00 -15.73 -3.03
C ASP A 87 -10.72 -16.69 -4.20
N ASN A 88 -9.77 -16.33 -5.07
CA ASN A 88 -9.38 -17.18 -6.20
C ASN A 88 -8.62 -18.45 -5.75
N ALA A 89 -7.80 -18.33 -4.71
CA ALA A 89 -7.08 -19.45 -4.12
C ALA A 89 -7.99 -20.46 -3.40
N VAL A 90 -9.13 -20.02 -2.86
CA VAL A 90 -10.13 -20.90 -2.20
C VAL A 90 -10.99 -21.66 -3.21
N ARG A 91 -11.11 -21.16 -4.46
CA ARG A 91 -11.94 -21.74 -5.53
C ARG A 91 -11.21 -22.70 -6.46
N SER A 92 -9.89 -22.87 -6.32
CA SER A 92 -9.02 -23.69 -7.18
C SER A 92 -8.66 -25.01 -6.53
#